data_AF-A0A392QBQ7-F1
#
_entry.id   AF-A0A392QBQ7-F1
#
_cell.length_a   1.000
_cell.length_b   1.000
_cell.length_c   1.000
_cell.angle_alpha   90.00
_cell.angle_beta   90.00
_cell.angle_gamma   90.00
#
_symmetry.space_group_name_H-M   'P 1'
#
loop_
_entity.id
_entity.type
_entity.pdbx_description
1 polymer ?
#
loop_
_entity_poly.entity_id
_entity_poly.type
_entity_poly.pdbx_seq_one_letter_code
_entity_poly.pdbx_strand_id
1 'polypeptide(L)' 'VGHAGTLDPMATGLLIVCVGKATKLVDRYQGMIKGYSGVFRLGEATSTWDADSPVS' A
#
# COMPACT_ATOMS: atom_id res chain seq x y z
N VAL A 1 -10.91 -14.85 -4.39
CA VAL A 1 -10.45 -13.87 -3.37
C VAL A 1 -9.80 -12.72 -4.12
N GLY A 2 -9.97 -11.48 -3.66
CA GLY A 2 -9.30 -10.29 -4.24
C GLY A 2 -9.10 -9.21 -3.17
N HIS A 3 -8.14 -8.30 -3.35
CA HIS A 3 -7.87 -7.22 -2.40
C HIS A 3 -8.32 -5.85 -2.96
N ALA A 4 -8.66 -4.91 -2.09
CA ALA A 4 -9.17 -3.58 -2.48
C ALA A 4 -8.10 -2.47 -2.48
N GLY A 5 -6.95 -2.79 -3.05
CA GLY A 5 -5.75 -1.95 -3.11
C GLY A 5 -4.50 -2.67 -2.64
N THR A 6 -3.38 -2.41 -3.30
CA THR A 6 -2.07 -3.01 -2.99
C THR A 6 -1.43 -2.26 -1.83
N LEU A 7 -0.68 -2.99 -0.98
CA LEU A 7 0.20 -2.43 0.03
C LEU A 7 1.63 -2.82 -0.33
N ASP A 8 2.56 -1.88 -0.29
CA ASP A 8 3.97 -2.17 -0.58
C ASP A 8 4.53 -3.19 0.42
N PRO A 9 5.45 -4.08 0.01
CA PRO A 9 5.94 -5.16 0.88
C PRO A 9 6.56 -4.71 2.20
N MET A 10 7.23 -3.56 2.23
CA MET A 10 7.81 -3.01 3.48
C MET A 10 6.78 -2.31 4.37
N ALA A 11 5.63 -1.95 3.81
CA ALA A 11 4.62 -1.21 4.53
C ALA A 11 3.80 -2.15 5.41
N THR A 12 3.26 -1.62 6.50
CA THR A 12 2.31 -2.32 7.37
C THR A 12 0.99 -1.55 7.40
N GLY A 13 -0.08 -2.21 7.80
CA GLY A 13 -1.39 -1.56 7.99
C GLY A 13 -2.55 -2.35 7.43
N LEU A 14 -3.58 -1.63 7.00
CA LEU A 14 -4.85 -2.22 6.56
C LEU A 14 -4.76 -2.74 5.11
N LEU A 15 -4.96 -4.06 4.95
CA LEU A 15 -5.18 -4.70 3.65
C LEU A 15 -6.59 -5.31 3.62
N ILE A 16 -7.49 -4.71 2.85
CA ILE A 16 -8.87 -5.20 2.72
C ILE A 16 -8.89 -6.38 1.75
N VAL A 17 -9.28 -7.55 2.24
CA VAL A 17 -9.43 -8.78 1.45
C VAL A 17 -10.91 -9.13 1.31
N CYS A 18 -11.38 -9.24 0.08
CA CYS A 18 -12.74 -9.61 -0.28
C CYS A 18 -12.80 -11.08 -0.73
N VAL A 19 -13.80 -11.82 -0.23
CA VAL A 19 -14.00 -13.24 -0.50
C VAL A 19 -15.42 -13.50 -1.03
N GLY A 20 -15.55 -14.45 -1.97
CA GLY A 20 -16.86 -14.83 -2.54
C GLY A 20 -17.57 -13.64 -3.18
N LYS A 21 -18.87 -13.47 -2.88
CA LYS A 21 -19.68 -12.39 -3.46
C LYS A 21 -19.20 -10.98 -3.09
N ALA A 22 -18.43 -10.83 -2.00
CA ALA A 22 -17.90 -9.55 -1.57
C ALA A 22 -16.85 -8.98 -2.54
N THR A 23 -16.26 -9.79 -3.43
CA THR A 23 -15.33 -9.29 -4.46
C THR A 23 -15.96 -8.26 -5.39
N LYS A 24 -17.29 -8.25 -5.52
CA LYS A 24 -18.03 -7.22 -6.27
C LYS A 24 -17.98 -5.83 -5.63
N LEU A 25 -17.51 -5.70 -4.39
CA LEU A 25 -17.39 -4.44 -3.66
C LEU A 25 -15.96 -3.87 -3.68
N VAL A 26 -15.01 -4.54 -4.36
CA VAL A 26 -13.59 -4.14 -4.39
C VAL A 26 -13.42 -2.68 -4.84
N ASP A 27 -14.05 -2.29 -5.96
CA ASP A 27 -13.93 -0.93 -6.51
C ASP A 27 -14.41 0.14 -5.53
N ARG A 28 -15.46 -0.17 -4.75
CA ARG A 28 -15.98 0.73 -3.73
C ARG A 28 -14.94 1.01 -2.65
N TYR A 29 -14.30 -0.03 -2.12
CA TYR A 29 -13.29 0.13 -1.07
C TYR A 29 -11.98 0.71 -1.61
N GLN A 30 -11.63 0.40 -2.85
CA GLN A 30 -10.44 0.94 -3.50
C GLN A 30 -10.54 2.46 -3.70
N GLY A 31 -11.73 2.98 -4.03
CA GLY A 31 -11.99 4.41 -4.22
C GLY A 31 -12.15 5.21 -2.92
N MET A 32 -12.06 4.59 -1.74
CA MET A 32 -12.13 5.30 -0.47
C MET A 32 -10.82 6.05 -0.19
N ILE A 33 -10.93 7.14 0.59
CA ILE A 33 -9.77 7.89 1.08
C ILE A 33 -8.92 6.98 1.96
N LYS A 34 -7.59 7.06 1.77
CA LYS A 34 -6.60 6.30 2.52
C LYS A 34 -5.74 7.28 3.33
N GLY A 35 -5.53 6.96 4.60
CA GLY A 35 -4.61 7.68 5.48
C GLY A 35 -3.32 6.87 5.65
N TYR A 36 -2.19 7.56 5.63
CA TYR A 36 -0.86 6.95 5.76
C TYR A 36 -0.03 7.71 6.80
N SER A 37 0.88 6.99 7.44
CA SER A 37 1.89 7.55 8.33
C SER A 37 3.22 6.88 8.02
N GLY A 38 4.29 7.67 7.98
CA GLY A 38 5.61 7.17 7.64
C GLY A 38 6.70 8.20 7.96
N VAL A 39 7.94 7.79 7.76
CA VAL A 39 9.12 8.63 8.00
C VAL A 39 9.87 8.79 6.69
N PHE A 40 10.21 10.02 6.35
CA PHE A 40 11.05 10.34 5.19
C PHE A 40 12.49 10.63 5.64
N ARG A 41 13.46 10.12 4.90
CA ARG A 41 14.87 10.54 5.00
C ARG A 41 15.12 11.58 3.93
N LEU A 42 15.43 12.81 4.33
CA LEU A 42 15.65 13.93 3.41
C LEU A 42 17.13 14.01 3.03
N GLY A 43 17.41 14.26 1.75
CA GLY A 43 18.77 14.37 1.22
C GLY A 43 19.38 13.05 0.74
N GLU A 44 18.64 11.95 0.84
CA GLU A 44 19.02 10.63 0.31
C GLU A 44 18.03 10.22 -0.78
N ALA A 45 18.50 9.44 -1.76
CA ALA A 45 17.66 8.82 -2.78
C ALA A 45 18.04 7.35 -2.94
N THR A 46 17.05 6.50 -3.17
CA THR A 46 17.23 5.06 -3.44
C THR A 46 16.53 4.72 -4.75
N SER A 47 16.93 3.63 -5.40
CA SER A 47 16.36 3.21 -6.68
C SER A 47 14.88 2.81 -6.61
N THR A 48 14.40 2.41 -5.43
CA THR A 48 13.00 2.00 -5.16
C THR A 48 12.16 3.10 -4.52
N TRP A 49 12.74 4.28 -4.25
CA TRP A 49 12.06 5.41 -3.61
C TRP A 49 11.60 5.15 -2.18
N ASP A 50 12.24 4.19 -1.53
CA ASP A 50 11.93 3.72 -0.20
C ASP A 50 13.20 3.23 0.52
N ALA A 51 13.07 2.66 1.71
CA ALA A 51 14.21 2.25 2.52
C ALA A 51 14.71 0.81 2.22
N ASP A 52 14.11 0.10 1.26
CA ASP A 52 14.47 -1.30 0.96
C ASP A 52 15.72 -1.42 0.07
N SER A 53 16.07 -0.36 -0.67
CA SER A 53 17.28 -0.32 -1.50
C SER A 53 18.38 0.57 -0.91
N PRO A 54 19.66 0.29 -1.21
CA PRO A 54 20.77 1.17 -0.84
C PRO A 54 20.63 2.58 -1.43
N VAL A 55 21.24 3.56 -0.75
CA VAL A 55 21.34 4.95 -1.23
C VAL A 55 22.20 4.97 -2.50
N SER A 56 21.70 5.68 -3.52
CA SER A 56 22.33 5.83 -4.84
C SER A 56 23.33 6.98 -4.91
#